data_AF-A0A0P9F485-F1
#
_entry.id   AF-A0A0P9F485-F1
#
_cell.length_a   1.000
_cell.length_b   1.000
_cell.length_c   1.000
_cell.angle_alpha   90.00
_cell.angle_beta   90.00
_cell.angle_gamma   90.00
#
_symmetry.space_group_name_H-M   'P 1'
#
loop_
_entity.id
_entity.type
_entity.pdbx_description
1 polymer ?
#
loop_
_entity_poly.entity_id
_entity_poly.type
_entity_poly.pdbx_seq_one_letter_code
_entity_poly.pdbx_strand_id
1 'polypeptide(L)'
;MHGLRGVKEAIISDNINHNITKILEDSIKKKTFDVPDYLYVTDLINPVNSYYSRKYKEIEIGNDIYLRMKLGEEYHFMARGWFEQMDGFSGYEIPVNGSHLNLNVVGRIDFMINNSVIEFKLKSRENIEIEDLYKDYLSDLEQLLFYSVLNKNYSDINYLVFYSSGNFYAYKIHIKNRDNIINEMVYRIDLIKRGLYNDDISNFPRCTYFTHGCPFQENNVCNCSKLKLKDDKWIINSINISEDGELENSLNNYSIENTRLDIRNIDLIYPRRYYHRIRNDREIQAENRLKSTFNYDKNNIKFFMMDAIETSALAISSQEYALKNSVNTLGLSGYEKYLIKNIYDETSIVPYILKINNSVYTSNIPDTYYSELAVICAKRNINSGLIIIVYPKLNNSVIVHEIIFNNEKLINLCLTKIEDIKSAVKNSYPYKLDMCPQFTINSCNIENCSCKMEIYKNLKNS
;
A
#
# COMPACT_ATOMS: atom_id res chain seq x y z
N MET A 1 22.53 10.59 -12.78
CA MET A 1 21.70 10.79 -14.00
C MET A 1 20.80 9.58 -14.21
N HIS A 2 19.49 9.79 -14.23
CA HIS A 2 18.50 9.05 -13.42
C HIS A 2 17.35 8.42 -14.22
N GLY A 3 16.79 7.29 -13.74
CA GLY A 3 15.46 6.77 -14.11
C GLY A 3 15.31 6.29 -15.56
N LEU A 4 14.06 6.04 -16.00
CA LEU A 4 13.71 5.68 -17.38
C LEU A 4 14.14 6.84 -18.31
N ARG A 5 15.41 6.84 -18.74
CA ARG A 5 16.00 7.93 -19.53
C ARG A 5 15.18 8.13 -20.81
N GLY A 6 14.88 9.38 -21.14
CA GLY A 6 14.12 9.74 -22.35
C GLY A 6 12.62 9.96 -22.15
N VAL A 7 12.04 9.72 -20.96
CA VAL A 7 10.61 10.00 -20.70
C VAL A 7 10.24 11.45 -21.03
N LYS A 8 11.09 12.41 -20.67
CA LYS A 8 10.85 13.83 -20.98
C LYS A 8 10.77 14.12 -22.48
N GLU A 9 11.48 13.35 -23.30
CA GLU A 9 11.41 13.50 -24.76
C GLU A 9 10.14 12.88 -25.36
N ALA A 10 9.38 12.13 -24.57
CA ALA A 10 8.06 11.64 -24.93
C ALA A 10 6.96 12.59 -24.42
N ILE A 11 7.27 13.62 -23.62
CA ILE A 11 6.27 14.60 -23.18
C ILE A 11 5.98 15.56 -24.34
N ILE A 12 4.71 15.65 -24.71
CA ILE A 12 4.16 16.60 -25.68
C ILE A 12 3.81 17.90 -24.96
N SER A 13 3.18 17.82 -23.78
CA SER A 13 2.84 18.98 -22.96
C SER A 13 2.81 18.65 -21.47
N ASP A 14 3.12 19.65 -20.65
CA ASP A 14 2.98 19.67 -19.18
C ASP A 14 2.31 20.98 -18.81
N ASN A 15 1.02 20.92 -18.45
CA ASN A 15 0.22 22.09 -18.11
C ASN A 15 -0.35 21.96 -16.71
N ILE A 16 -0.44 23.07 -15.98
CA ILE A 16 -1.18 23.10 -14.70
C ILE A 16 -2.68 23.05 -15.01
N ASN A 17 -3.37 22.04 -14.51
CA ASN A 17 -4.81 21.92 -14.64
C ASN A 17 -5.49 22.66 -13.47
N HIS A 18 -5.80 23.95 -13.70
CA HIS A 18 -6.38 24.83 -12.68
C HIS A 18 -7.76 24.37 -12.19
N ASN A 19 -8.57 23.73 -13.05
CA ASN A 19 -9.90 23.29 -12.69
C ASN A 19 -9.86 22.11 -11.71
N ILE A 20 -9.07 21.07 -12.01
CA ILE A 20 -8.90 19.93 -11.10
C ILE A 20 -8.19 20.38 -9.81
N THR A 21 -7.21 21.28 -9.93
CA THR A 21 -6.54 21.88 -8.76
C THR A 21 -7.56 22.51 -7.82
N LYS A 22 -8.45 23.35 -8.34
CA LYS A 22 -9.49 24.02 -7.54
C LYS A 22 -10.47 23.03 -6.89
N ILE A 23 -10.95 22.02 -7.64
CA ILE A 23 -11.85 20.99 -7.11
C ILE A 23 -11.22 20.28 -5.90
N LEU A 24 -9.95 19.87 -6.01
CA LEU A 24 -9.25 19.16 -4.93
C LEU A 24 -8.90 20.07 -3.76
N GLU A 25 -8.50 21.31 -4.05
CA GLU A 25 -8.16 22.30 -3.03
C GLU A 25 -9.39 22.70 -2.20
N ASP A 26 -10.54 22.91 -2.83
CA ASP A 26 -11.81 23.23 -2.14
C ASP A 26 -12.27 22.07 -1.24
N SER A 27 -12.04 20.83 -1.66
CA SER A 27 -12.33 19.63 -0.86
C SER A 27 -11.40 19.48 0.35
N ILE A 28 -10.15 19.90 0.22
CA ILE A 28 -9.14 19.80 1.28
C ILE A 28 -9.21 20.96 2.28
N LYS A 29 -9.46 22.21 1.85
CA LYS A 29 -9.58 23.37 2.74
C LYS A 29 -10.66 23.21 3.81
N LYS A 30 -11.66 22.36 3.56
CA LYS A 30 -12.70 21.97 4.53
C LYS A 30 -12.17 21.07 5.65
N LYS A 31 -10.98 20.50 5.53
CA LYS A 31 -10.38 19.53 6.46
C LYS A 31 -9.07 20.10 7.03
N THR A 32 -9.02 20.28 8.34
CA THR A 32 -7.80 20.71 9.06
C THR A 32 -6.74 19.62 9.02
N PHE A 33 -5.48 19.99 8.81
CA PHE A 33 -4.34 19.06 8.72
C PHE A 33 -3.65 18.80 10.08
N ASP A 34 -4.33 19.03 11.19
CA ASP A 34 -3.74 18.83 12.51
C ASP A 34 -3.66 17.32 12.85
N VAL A 35 -2.46 16.86 13.22
CA VAL A 35 -2.18 15.49 13.63
C VAL A 35 -2.33 15.43 15.17
N PRO A 36 -2.95 14.39 15.77
CA PRO A 36 -3.14 13.04 15.26
C PRO A 36 -4.61 12.75 14.94
N ASP A 37 -5.16 13.42 13.93
CA ASP A 37 -6.58 13.22 13.60
C ASP A 37 -6.89 11.87 12.95
N TYR A 38 -5.94 10.97 12.64
CA TYR A 38 -6.24 9.65 12.07
C TYR A 38 -5.48 8.50 12.72
N LEU A 39 -6.22 7.40 12.94
CA LEU A 39 -5.71 6.10 13.35
C LEU A 39 -5.76 5.13 12.17
N TYR A 40 -4.82 4.21 12.07
CA TYR A 40 -4.95 3.09 11.14
C TYR A 40 -5.88 2.02 11.71
N VAL A 41 -6.48 1.19 10.85
CA VAL A 41 -7.15 -0.03 11.30
C VAL A 41 -6.23 -0.89 12.18
N THR A 42 -4.95 -1.00 11.83
CA THR A 42 -3.93 -1.70 12.64
C THR A 42 -3.65 -1.06 14.00
N ASP A 43 -3.90 0.25 14.15
CA ASP A 43 -3.87 0.90 15.47
C ASP A 43 -5.03 0.41 16.35
N LEU A 44 -6.23 0.26 15.79
CA LEU A 44 -7.42 -0.17 16.53
C LEU A 44 -7.34 -1.63 16.98
N ILE A 45 -6.78 -2.49 16.14
CA ILE A 45 -6.59 -3.93 16.44
C ILE A 45 -5.55 -4.12 17.56
N ASN A 46 -4.55 -3.23 17.64
CA ASN A 46 -3.50 -3.27 18.64
C ASN A 46 -3.26 -1.90 19.31
N PRO A 47 -4.19 -1.44 20.18
CA PRO A 47 -4.10 -0.14 20.84
C PRO A 47 -2.83 0.04 21.66
N VAL A 48 -2.32 -1.04 22.26
CA VAL A 48 -1.07 -1.02 23.05
C VAL A 48 0.11 -0.64 22.16
N ASN A 49 0.29 -1.35 21.04
CA ASN A 49 1.34 -1.04 20.08
C ASN A 49 1.16 0.38 19.51
N SER A 50 -0.08 0.77 19.22
CA SER A 50 -0.44 2.10 18.73
C SER A 50 0.04 3.22 19.66
N TYR A 51 -0.21 3.08 20.96
CA TYR A 51 0.19 4.03 21.99
C TYR A 51 1.72 4.07 22.19
N TYR A 52 2.34 2.90 22.41
CA TYR A 52 3.77 2.84 22.71
C TYR A 52 4.65 3.26 21.53
N SER A 53 4.27 2.93 20.29
CA SER A 53 5.01 3.37 19.09
C SER A 53 4.96 4.87 18.84
N ARG A 54 3.94 5.57 19.36
CA ARG A 54 3.84 7.03 19.31
C ARG A 54 4.64 7.70 20.43
N LYS A 55 4.65 7.07 21.62
CA LYS A 55 5.33 7.59 22.82
C LYS A 55 6.85 7.35 22.80
N TYR A 56 7.30 6.21 22.29
CA TYR A 56 8.71 5.79 22.26
C TYR A 56 9.16 5.52 20.82
N LYS A 57 9.32 6.60 20.04
CA LYS A 57 9.65 6.56 18.61
C LYS A 57 11.08 6.07 18.33
N GLU A 58 11.92 6.13 19.35
CA GLU A 58 13.32 5.71 19.35
C GLU A 58 13.50 4.19 19.51
N ILE A 59 12.48 3.47 19.96
CA ILE A 59 12.53 2.01 20.10
C ILE A 59 12.37 1.37 18.72
N GLU A 60 13.40 0.64 18.29
CA GLU A 60 13.43 -0.03 16.99
C GLU A 60 12.81 -1.43 17.06
N ILE A 61 12.35 -1.91 15.89
CA ILE A 61 11.84 -3.27 15.72
C ILE A 61 13.04 -4.22 15.58
N GLY A 62 13.03 -5.33 16.32
CA GLY A 62 14.06 -6.36 16.23
C GLY A 62 14.14 -7.02 14.84
N ASN A 63 15.35 -7.47 14.46
CA ASN A 63 15.63 -8.03 13.13
C ASN A 63 14.75 -9.24 12.77
N ASP A 64 14.46 -10.11 13.73
CA ASP A 64 13.62 -11.29 13.48
C ASP A 64 12.18 -10.93 13.11
N ILE A 65 11.61 -9.89 13.75
CA ILE A 65 10.29 -9.38 13.38
C ILE A 65 10.34 -8.76 11.99
N TYR A 66 11.37 -7.96 11.71
CA TYR A 66 11.56 -7.33 10.41
C TYR A 66 11.60 -8.37 9.28
N LEU A 67 12.38 -9.45 9.44
CA LEU A 67 12.45 -10.52 8.45
C LEU A 67 11.11 -11.22 8.24
N ARG A 68 10.34 -11.47 9.31
CA ARG A 68 8.98 -12.03 9.20
C ARG A 68 8.03 -11.09 8.46
N MET A 69 8.07 -9.79 8.76
CA MET A 69 7.25 -8.79 8.07
C MET A 69 7.60 -8.72 6.58
N LYS A 70 8.89 -8.72 6.25
CA LYS A 70 9.36 -8.70 4.86
C LYS A 70 8.89 -9.94 4.09
N LEU A 71 9.00 -11.13 4.69
CA LEU A 71 8.49 -12.36 4.10
C LEU A 71 6.97 -12.28 3.86
N GLY A 72 6.22 -11.75 4.83
CA GLY A 72 4.78 -11.49 4.68
C GLY A 72 4.48 -10.56 3.50
N GLU A 73 5.22 -9.46 3.34
CA GLU A 73 5.08 -8.54 2.21
C GLU A 73 5.36 -9.23 0.86
N GLU A 74 6.38 -10.09 0.79
CA GLU A 74 6.70 -10.88 -0.41
C GLU A 74 5.56 -11.83 -0.77
N TYR A 75 4.98 -12.53 0.21
CA TYR A 75 3.84 -13.43 -0.02
C TYR A 75 2.55 -12.68 -0.37
N HIS A 76 2.27 -11.53 0.24
CA HIS A 76 1.15 -10.67 -0.18
C HIS A 76 1.30 -10.25 -1.65
N PHE A 77 2.52 -9.91 -2.05
CA PHE A 77 2.81 -9.56 -3.43
C PHE A 77 2.60 -10.75 -4.38
N MET A 78 3.00 -11.96 -3.99
CA MET A 78 2.68 -13.18 -4.74
C MET A 78 1.18 -13.44 -4.78
N ALA A 79 0.46 -13.17 -3.68
CA ALA A 79 -0.95 -13.49 -3.54
C ALA A 79 -1.85 -12.77 -4.52
N ARG A 80 -1.45 -11.57 -4.91
CA ARG A 80 -2.02 -10.86 -6.05
C ARG A 80 -2.14 -11.75 -7.30
N GLY A 81 -1.11 -12.52 -7.64
CA GLY A 81 -1.12 -13.37 -8.83
C GLY A 81 -2.24 -14.41 -8.80
N TRP A 82 -2.62 -14.88 -7.61
CA TRP A 82 -3.75 -15.79 -7.42
C TRP A 82 -5.09 -15.06 -7.54
N PHE A 83 -5.25 -13.93 -6.84
CA PHE A 83 -6.53 -13.20 -6.82
C PHE A 83 -6.86 -12.46 -8.11
N GLU A 84 -5.88 -11.95 -8.86
CA GLU A 84 -6.11 -11.22 -10.13
C GLU A 84 -6.71 -12.09 -11.23
N GLN A 85 -6.60 -13.41 -11.11
CA GLN A 85 -7.15 -14.37 -12.07
C GLN A 85 -8.62 -14.72 -11.79
N MET A 86 -9.17 -14.23 -10.68
CA MET A 86 -10.54 -14.54 -10.27
C MET A 86 -11.55 -13.60 -10.91
N ASP A 87 -12.68 -14.16 -11.30
CA ASP A 87 -13.81 -13.39 -11.77
C ASP A 87 -14.29 -12.42 -10.68
N GLY A 88 -14.51 -11.16 -11.06
CA GLY A 88 -14.93 -10.11 -10.14
C GLY A 88 -13.82 -9.46 -9.34
N PHE A 89 -12.55 -9.83 -9.56
CA PHE A 89 -11.41 -9.12 -8.99
C PHE A 89 -11.47 -7.62 -9.33
N SER A 90 -11.51 -6.79 -8.29
CA SER A 90 -11.74 -5.35 -8.40
C SER A 90 -10.58 -4.51 -7.87
N GLY A 91 -9.60 -5.11 -7.21
CA GLY A 91 -8.33 -4.46 -6.91
C GLY A 91 -7.59 -5.05 -5.71
N TYR A 92 -6.42 -4.49 -5.43
CA TYR A 92 -5.60 -4.83 -4.26
C TYR A 92 -4.98 -3.60 -3.63
N GLU A 93 -4.58 -3.71 -2.36
CA GLU A 93 -4.06 -2.62 -1.55
C GLU A 93 -4.96 -1.36 -1.63
N ILE A 94 -6.27 -1.58 -1.54
CA ILE A 94 -7.30 -0.57 -1.74
C ILE A 94 -7.37 0.30 -0.49
N PRO A 95 -7.04 1.59 -0.58
CA PRO A 95 -7.12 2.49 0.55
C PRO A 95 -8.57 2.72 0.93
N VAL A 96 -8.84 2.74 2.23
CA VAL A 96 -10.16 3.01 2.80
C VAL A 96 -10.06 4.03 3.92
N ASN A 97 -11.15 4.76 4.13
CA ASN A 97 -11.24 5.75 5.20
C ASN A 97 -12.66 5.81 5.80
N GLY A 98 -12.73 6.14 7.09
CA GLY A 98 -13.95 6.12 7.88
C GLY A 98 -14.74 7.43 7.87
N SER A 99 -14.38 8.42 7.04
CA SER A 99 -15.01 9.74 7.09
C SER A 99 -16.53 9.69 6.87
N HIS A 100 -17.00 8.79 6.00
CA HIS A 100 -18.42 8.56 5.74
C HIS A 100 -19.18 7.97 6.94
N LEU A 101 -18.47 7.45 7.95
CA LEU A 101 -19.01 6.99 9.23
C LEU A 101 -18.72 7.98 10.36
N ASN A 102 -18.21 9.19 10.05
CA ASN A 102 -17.65 10.13 11.03
C ASN A 102 -16.52 9.51 11.88
N LEU A 103 -15.80 8.55 11.31
CA LEU A 103 -14.65 7.92 11.94
C LEU A 103 -13.35 8.42 11.34
N ASN A 104 -12.45 8.78 12.24
CA ASN A 104 -11.10 9.24 11.93
C ASN A 104 -10.14 8.05 11.81
N VAL A 105 -10.48 7.11 10.93
CA VAL A 105 -9.76 5.84 10.73
C VAL A 105 -9.44 5.65 9.27
N VAL A 106 -8.22 5.20 8.97
CA VAL A 106 -7.75 4.90 7.62
C VAL A 106 -7.18 3.50 7.54
N GLY A 107 -7.09 2.96 6.34
CA GLY A 107 -6.69 1.58 6.17
C GLY A 107 -6.39 1.23 4.73
N ARG A 108 -5.97 -0.03 4.54
CA ARG A 108 -5.67 -0.56 3.21
C ARG A 108 -6.08 -2.03 3.17
N ILE A 109 -7.12 -2.30 2.42
CA ILE A 109 -7.64 -3.64 2.15
C ILE A 109 -6.65 -4.38 1.25
N ASP A 110 -6.37 -5.64 1.55
CA ASP A 110 -5.44 -6.43 0.73
C ASP A 110 -5.99 -6.69 -0.66
N PHE A 111 -7.19 -7.28 -0.77
CA PHE A 111 -7.84 -7.56 -2.06
C PHE A 111 -9.35 -7.33 -2.00
N MET A 112 -9.98 -7.06 -3.15
CA MET A 112 -11.44 -6.99 -3.28
C MET A 112 -11.96 -7.80 -4.46
N ILE A 113 -13.03 -8.57 -4.26
CA ILE A 113 -13.76 -9.31 -5.29
C ILE A 113 -15.25 -8.98 -5.16
N ASN A 114 -15.90 -8.47 -6.20
CA ASN A 114 -17.34 -8.14 -6.20
C ASN A 114 -17.80 -7.30 -4.98
N ASN A 115 -16.97 -6.36 -4.53
CA ASN A 115 -17.11 -5.55 -3.30
C ASN A 115 -16.86 -6.27 -1.96
N SER A 116 -16.68 -7.59 -1.94
CA SER A 116 -16.21 -8.31 -0.76
C SER A 116 -14.76 -7.95 -0.47
N VAL A 117 -14.48 -7.63 0.79
CA VAL A 117 -13.13 -7.45 1.31
C VAL A 117 -12.49 -8.82 1.49
N ILE A 118 -11.24 -8.95 1.06
CA ILE A 118 -10.41 -10.13 1.32
C ILE A 118 -9.18 -9.66 2.08
N GLU A 119 -9.02 -10.17 3.29
CA GLU A 119 -7.79 -10.03 4.08
C GLU A 119 -6.96 -11.30 3.91
N PHE A 120 -5.71 -11.15 3.49
CA PHE A 120 -4.81 -12.27 3.25
C PHE A 120 -3.75 -12.35 4.35
N LYS A 121 -3.40 -13.56 4.81
CA LYS A 121 -2.39 -13.74 5.86
C LYS A 121 -1.49 -14.93 5.58
N LEU A 122 -0.18 -14.72 5.73
CA LEU A 122 0.80 -15.81 5.79
C LEU A 122 0.89 -16.37 7.21
N LYS A 123 0.78 -17.69 7.36
CA LYS A 123 0.96 -18.40 8.65
C LYS A 123 1.94 -19.56 8.48
N SER A 124 2.38 -20.09 9.62
CA SER A 124 3.31 -21.23 9.70
C SER A 124 2.66 -22.51 10.24
N ARG A 125 1.35 -22.52 10.42
CA ARG A 125 0.60 -23.63 11.04
C ARG A 125 0.17 -24.64 9.98
N GLU A 126 0.24 -25.94 10.25
CA GLU A 126 -0.10 -26.95 9.24
C GLU A 126 -1.56 -26.92 8.83
N ASN A 127 -2.47 -26.83 9.80
CA ASN A 127 -3.92 -26.71 9.60
C ASN A 127 -4.47 -25.52 10.38
N ILE A 128 -5.46 -24.84 9.82
CA ILE A 128 -6.19 -23.75 10.46
C ILE A 128 -7.66 -24.16 10.48
N GLU A 129 -8.28 -24.09 11.65
CA GLU A 129 -9.70 -24.42 11.87
C GLU A 129 -10.47 -23.16 12.31
N ILE A 130 -11.80 -23.16 12.20
CA ILE A 130 -12.63 -22.00 12.59
C ILE A 130 -12.37 -21.58 14.04
N GLU A 131 -12.15 -22.53 14.95
CA GLU A 131 -11.84 -22.28 16.35
C GLU A 131 -10.56 -21.45 16.54
N ASP A 132 -9.60 -21.57 15.63
CA ASP A 132 -8.34 -20.82 15.66
C ASP A 132 -8.55 -19.35 15.35
N LEU A 133 -9.59 -19.01 14.57
CA LEU A 133 -9.94 -17.62 14.26
C LEU A 133 -10.36 -16.85 15.51
N TYR A 134 -11.01 -17.53 16.46
CA TYR A 134 -11.42 -16.91 17.72
C TYR A 134 -10.30 -16.89 18.77
N LYS A 135 -9.39 -17.87 18.74
CA LYS A 135 -8.35 -18.03 19.77
C LYS A 135 -7.03 -17.34 19.40
N ASP A 136 -6.50 -17.65 18.23
CA ASP A 136 -5.13 -17.31 17.82
C ASP A 136 -5.10 -16.18 16.80
N TYR A 137 -6.12 -16.10 15.94
CA TYR A 137 -6.19 -15.16 14.80
C TYR A 137 -7.30 -14.12 14.93
N LEU A 138 -7.75 -13.85 16.18
CA LEU A 138 -8.79 -12.88 16.47
C LEU A 138 -8.48 -11.49 15.90
N SER A 139 -7.21 -11.08 15.96
CA SER A 139 -6.76 -9.79 15.41
C SER A 139 -6.81 -9.74 13.87
N ASP A 140 -6.62 -10.86 13.18
CA ASP A 140 -6.76 -10.91 11.72
C ASP A 140 -8.24 -10.82 11.33
N LEU A 141 -9.11 -11.47 12.10
CA LEU A 141 -10.57 -11.37 11.93
C LEU A 141 -11.06 -9.93 12.18
N GLU A 142 -10.62 -9.27 13.25
CA GLU A 142 -10.93 -7.86 13.49
C GLU A 142 -10.49 -6.94 12.36
N GLN A 143 -9.31 -7.20 11.79
CA GLN A 143 -8.80 -6.43 10.66
C GLN A 143 -9.76 -6.47 9.48
N LEU A 144 -10.20 -7.68 9.12
CA LEU A 144 -11.19 -7.88 8.08
C LEU A 144 -12.49 -7.14 8.40
N LEU A 145 -13.01 -7.25 9.62
CA LEU A 145 -14.27 -6.62 10.03
C LEU A 145 -14.21 -5.09 9.96
N PHE A 146 -13.13 -4.49 10.49
CA PHE A 146 -12.93 -3.04 10.43
C PHE A 146 -12.78 -2.55 8.99
N TYR A 147 -12.05 -3.27 8.14
CA TYR A 147 -12.00 -2.94 6.72
C TYR A 147 -13.35 -3.09 6.02
N SER A 148 -14.11 -4.13 6.35
CA SER A 148 -15.43 -4.38 5.76
C SER A 148 -16.39 -3.21 6.02
N VAL A 149 -16.41 -2.67 7.24
CA VAL A 149 -17.29 -1.52 7.56
C VAL A 149 -16.80 -0.19 6.99
N LEU A 150 -15.48 -0.01 6.85
CA LEU A 150 -14.86 1.16 6.23
C LEU A 150 -14.95 1.16 4.70
N ASN A 151 -15.28 0.02 4.08
CA ASN A 151 -15.54 -0.04 2.65
C ASN A 151 -16.85 0.71 2.34
N LYS A 152 -16.77 1.77 1.52
CA LYS A 152 -17.93 2.57 1.08
C LYS A 152 -18.96 1.71 0.34
N ASN A 153 -18.48 0.74 -0.44
CA ASN A 153 -19.32 -0.25 -1.13
C ASN A 153 -19.49 -1.48 -0.25
N TYR A 154 -20.02 -1.27 0.96
CA TYR A 154 -20.16 -2.28 1.99
C TYR A 154 -20.77 -3.58 1.45
N SER A 155 -20.14 -4.70 1.81
CA SER A 155 -20.64 -6.06 1.60
C SER A 155 -20.80 -6.75 2.94
N ASP A 156 -21.89 -7.49 3.13
CA ASP A 156 -22.08 -8.34 4.30
C ASP A 156 -21.29 -9.65 4.20
N ILE A 157 -20.81 -10.02 3.02
CA ILE A 157 -19.95 -11.19 2.78
C ILE A 157 -18.53 -10.73 2.50
N ASN A 158 -17.58 -11.22 3.30
CA ASN A 158 -16.15 -10.90 3.20
C ASN A 158 -15.32 -12.17 3.49
N TYR A 159 -14.02 -12.14 3.20
CA TYR A 159 -13.18 -13.34 3.24
C TYR A 159 -11.89 -13.11 4.04
N LEU A 160 -11.57 -14.08 4.89
CA LEU A 160 -10.26 -14.20 5.52
C LEU A 160 -9.55 -15.38 4.90
N VAL A 161 -8.41 -15.15 4.25
CA VAL A 161 -7.66 -16.17 3.54
C VAL A 161 -6.28 -16.32 4.16
N PHE A 162 -5.95 -17.53 4.57
CA PHE A 162 -4.62 -17.88 5.03
C PHE A 162 -3.89 -18.69 3.98
N TYR A 163 -2.60 -18.42 3.81
CA TYR A 163 -1.68 -19.31 3.14
C TYR A 163 -0.73 -19.90 4.18
N SER A 164 -0.69 -21.21 4.28
CA SER A 164 0.09 -21.90 5.31
C SER A 164 0.53 -23.27 4.82
N SER A 165 1.81 -23.60 5.01
CA SER A 165 2.40 -24.89 4.62
C SER A 165 2.10 -25.34 3.18
N GLY A 166 1.95 -24.38 2.25
CA GLY A 166 1.67 -24.67 0.84
C GLY A 166 0.18 -24.75 0.46
N ASN A 167 -0.73 -24.60 1.42
CA ASN A 167 -2.18 -24.69 1.19
C ASN A 167 -2.87 -23.37 1.50
N PHE A 168 -3.99 -23.13 0.82
CA PHE A 168 -4.94 -22.06 1.20
C PHE A 168 -6.01 -22.59 2.14
N TYR A 169 -6.37 -21.74 3.11
CA TYR A 169 -7.52 -21.90 3.99
C TYR A 169 -8.37 -20.63 3.85
N ALA A 170 -9.60 -20.75 3.38
CA ALA A 170 -10.47 -19.61 3.11
C ALA A 170 -11.73 -19.70 3.96
N TYR A 171 -12.00 -18.61 4.68
CA TYR A 171 -13.18 -18.48 5.50
C TYR A 171 -14.07 -17.38 4.95
N LYS A 172 -15.34 -17.70 4.78
CA LYS A 172 -16.40 -16.77 4.45
C LYS A 172 -16.99 -16.21 5.74
N ILE A 173 -16.93 -14.88 5.87
CA ILE A 173 -17.45 -14.14 7.01
C ILE A 173 -18.73 -13.43 6.55
N HIS A 174 -19.85 -13.75 7.20
CA HIS A 174 -21.13 -13.06 7.02
C HIS A 174 -21.40 -12.11 8.19
N ILE A 175 -21.42 -10.81 7.92
CA ILE A 175 -21.67 -9.76 8.90
C ILE A 175 -23.18 -9.56 9.08
N LYS A 176 -23.68 -9.92 10.26
CA LYS A 176 -25.09 -9.76 10.65
C LYS A 176 -25.37 -8.45 11.36
N ASN A 177 -24.39 -7.91 12.08
CA ASN A 177 -24.55 -6.69 12.86
C ASN A 177 -23.37 -5.74 12.60
N ARG A 178 -23.55 -4.87 11.60
CA ARG A 178 -22.56 -3.85 11.23
C ARG A 178 -22.32 -2.84 12.37
N ASP A 179 -23.38 -2.46 13.08
CA ASP A 179 -23.33 -1.42 14.11
C ASP A 179 -22.46 -1.84 15.30
N ASN A 180 -22.50 -3.12 15.69
CA ASN A 180 -21.60 -3.64 16.73
C ASN A 180 -20.11 -3.45 16.36
N ILE A 181 -19.75 -3.68 15.10
CA ILE A 181 -18.38 -3.50 14.61
C ILE A 181 -18.00 -2.01 14.66
N ILE A 182 -18.90 -1.13 14.21
CA ILE A 182 -18.70 0.33 14.26
C ILE A 182 -18.54 0.81 15.70
N ASN A 183 -19.39 0.34 16.62
CA ASN A 183 -19.33 0.69 18.04
C ASN A 183 -18.02 0.25 18.68
N GLU A 184 -17.51 -0.94 18.33
CA GLU A 184 -16.20 -1.39 18.78
C GLU A 184 -15.08 -0.49 18.24
N MET A 185 -15.14 -0.08 16.96
CA MET A 185 -14.17 0.88 16.41
C MET A 185 -14.20 2.21 17.17
N VAL A 186 -15.39 2.76 17.45
CA VAL A 186 -15.55 3.99 18.25
C VAL A 186 -14.92 3.82 19.63
N TYR A 187 -15.17 2.69 20.30
CA TYR A 187 -14.59 2.38 21.60
C TYR A 187 -13.06 2.30 21.56
N ARG A 188 -12.47 1.65 20.53
CA ARG A 188 -11.01 1.55 20.37
C ARG A 188 -10.37 2.91 20.08
N ILE A 189 -11.04 3.78 19.30
CA ILE A 189 -10.61 5.15 19.06
C ILE A 189 -10.57 5.93 20.38
N ASP A 190 -11.63 5.85 21.19
CA ASP A 190 -11.68 6.49 22.51
C ASP A 190 -10.55 6.01 23.44
N LEU A 191 -10.32 4.69 23.51
CA LEU A 191 -9.21 4.12 24.28
C LEU A 191 -7.88 4.74 23.87
N ILE A 192 -7.55 4.74 22.57
CA ILE A 192 -6.28 5.26 22.08
C ILE A 192 -6.16 6.76 22.38
N LYS A 193 -7.23 7.54 22.19
CA LYS A 193 -7.24 8.97 22.52
C LYS A 193 -6.99 9.19 24.02
N ARG A 194 -7.70 8.49 24.91
CA ARG A 194 -7.47 8.59 26.36
C ARG A 194 -6.05 8.19 26.75
N GLY A 195 -5.52 7.13 26.16
CA GLY A 195 -4.13 6.73 26.33
C GLY A 195 -3.17 7.86 25.94
N LEU A 196 -3.32 8.45 24.75
CA LEU A 196 -2.43 9.50 24.26
C LEU A 196 -2.54 10.82 25.02
N TYR A 197 -3.74 11.22 25.47
CA TYR A 197 -3.95 12.50 26.14
C TYR A 197 -3.71 12.44 27.65
N ASN A 198 -4.08 11.32 28.30
CA ASN A 198 -4.12 11.22 29.76
C ASN A 198 -3.21 10.10 30.30
N ASP A 199 -2.44 9.40 29.44
CA ASP A 199 -1.64 8.23 29.80
C ASP A 199 -2.46 7.08 30.45
N ASP A 200 -3.78 7.03 30.19
CA ASP A 200 -4.66 5.96 30.69
C ASP A 200 -4.75 4.79 29.71
N ILE A 201 -4.00 3.71 30.01
CA ILE A 201 -4.03 2.45 29.26
C ILE A 201 -4.75 1.31 29.99
N SER A 202 -5.44 1.61 31.10
CA SER A 202 -6.00 0.60 32.02
C SER A 202 -7.00 -0.37 31.36
N ASN A 203 -7.70 0.11 30.33
CA ASN A 203 -8.71 -0.64 29.59
C ASN A 203 -8.21 -1.14 28.23
N PHE A 204 -6.93 -1.04 27.94
CA PHE A 204 -6.39 -1.55 26.69
C PHE A 204 -6.44 -3.09 26.69
N PRO A 205 -6.77 -3.70 25.53
CA PRO A 205 -6.68 -5.14 25.40
C PRO A 205 -5.20 -5.52 25.37
N ARG A 206 -4.88 -6.71 25.88
CA ARG A 206 -3.57 -7.31 25.72
C ARG A 206 -3.27 -7.49 24.23
N CYS A 207 -2.05 -7.12 23.82
CA CYS A 207 -1.56 -7.35 22.47
C CYS A 207 -1.53 -8.86 22.16
N THR A 208 -2.11 -9.28 21.04
CA THR A 208 -2.05 -10.67 20.55
C THR A 208 -0.62 -11.14 20.32
N TYR A 209 0.28 -10.23 19.92
CA TYR A 209 1.69 -10.52 19.67
C TYR A 209 2.61 -10.26 20.87
N PHE A 210 2.05 -10.09 22.07
CA PHE A 210 2.81 -9.78 23.29
C PHE A 210 4.04 -10.70 23.49
N THR A 211 3.88 -12.00 23.28
CA THR A 211 4.94 -13.00 23.49
C THR A 211 5.90 -13.20 22.31
N HIS A 212 5.75 -12.44 21.21
CA HIS A 212 6.41 -12.73 19.93
C HIS A 212 7.46 -11.66 19.56
N GLY A 213 8.31 -11.28 20.51
CA GLY A 213 9.40 -10.31 20.32
C GLY A 213 8.98 -8.85 20.45
N CYS A 214 7.96 -8.54 21.26
CA CYS A 214 7.46 -7.17 21.40
C CYS A 214 8.59 -6.21 21.87
N PRO A 215 9.00 -5.23 21.04
CA PRO A 215 10.17 -4.40 21.37
C PRO A 215 9.93 -3.53 22.61
N PHE A 216 8.68 -3.14 22.88
CA PHE A 216 8.33 -2.35 24.06
C PHE A 216 8.41 -3.15 25.37
N GLN A 217 8.18 -4.46 25.31
CA GLN A 217 8.37 -5.33 26.47
C GLN A 217 9.87 -5.59 26.68
N GLU A 218 10.62 -5.88 25.62
CA GLU A 218 12.07 -6.10 25.67
C GLU A 218 12.81 -4.89 26.25
N ASN A 219 12.33 -3.69 25.96
CA ASN A 219 12.85 -2.43 26.51
C ASN A 219 12.22 -2.04 27.86
N ASN A 220 11.42 -2.91 28.48
CA ASN A 220 10.77 -2.70 29.79
C ASN A 220 9.90 -1.43 29.92
N VAL A 221 9.39 -0.88 28.81
CA VAL A 221 8.50 0.30 28.84
C VAL A 221 7.02 -0.08 28.87
N CYS A 222 6.69 -1.32 28.47
CA CYS A 222 5.32 -1.82 28.40
C CYS A 222 5.08 -3.03 29.31
N ASN A 223 3.99 -2.98 30.11
CA ASN A 223 3.57 -4.07 30.99
C ASN A 223 2.28 -4.75 30.49
N CYS A 224 2.32 -5.20 29.24
CA CYS A 224 1.15 -5.77 28.54
C CYS A 224 0.60 -7.04 29.21
N SER A 225 1.41 -7.79 29.99
CA SER A 225 0.93 -8.96 30.75
C SER A 225 -0.13 -8.62 31.81
N LYS A 226 -0.14 -7.38 32.33
CA LYS A 226 -1.15 -6.90 33.29
C LYS A 226 -2.46 -6.45 32.63
N LEU A 227 -2.48 -6.32 31.30
CA LEU A 227 -3.68 -5.92 30.56
C LEU A 227 -4.66 -7.08 30.42
N LYS A 228 -5.94 -6.73 30.28
CA LYS A 228 -7.05 -7.67 30.12
C LYS A 228 -6.94 -8.41 28.79
N LEU A 229 -7.39 -9.66 28.76
CA LEU A 229 -7.55 -10.39 27.50
C LEU A 229 -8.56 -9.68 26.60
N LYS A 230 -8.45 -9.93 25.30
CA LYS A 230 -9.30 -9.30 24.29
C LYS A 230 -10.74 -9.82 24.38
N ASP A 231 -11.67 -8.88 24.27
CA ASP A 231 -13.12 -9.06 24.09
C ASP A 231 -13.50 -9.82 22.81
N ASP A 232 -13.93 -11.08 22.82
CA ASP A 232 -14.39 -11.79 21.60
C ASP A 232 -15.92 -11.84 21.45
N LYS A 233 -16.68 -11.52 22.50
CA LYS A 233 -18.16 -11.61 22.49
C LYS A 233 -18.80 -10.72 21.44
N TRP A 234 -18.25 -9.52 21.22
CA TRP A 234 -18.79 -8.62 20.21
C TRP A 234 -18.67 -9.21 18.81
N ILE A 235 -17.61 -9.99 18.52
CA ILE A 235 -17.44 -10.67 17.23
C ILE A 235 -18.46 -11.79 17.09
N ILE A 236 -18.57 -12.66 18.09
CA ILE A 236 -19.53 -13.78 18.11
C ILE A 236 -20.96 -13.27 17.86
N ASN A 237 -21.31 -12.11 18.42
CA ASN A 237 -22.62 -11.49 18.24
C ASN A 237 -22.79 -10.73 16.90
N SER A 238 -21.72 -10.53 16.14
CA SER A 238 -21.73 -9.71 14.93
C SER A 238 -21.66 -10.50 13.62
N ILE A 239 -21.13 -11.73 13.65
CA ILE A 239 -20.84 -12.48 12.43
C ILE A 239 -21.25 -13.96 12.46
N ASN A 240 -21.27 -14.57 11.29
CA ASN A 240 -21.13 -16.01 11.07
C ASN A 240 -19.83 -16.27 10.31
N ILE A 241 -19.19 -17.41 10.58
CA ILE A 241 -18.03 -17.89 9.84
C ILE A 241 -18.36 -19.27 9.28
N SER A 242 -18.02 -19.50 8.02
CA SER A 242 -18.01 -20.82 7.40
C SER A 242 -16.74 -21.00 6.58
N GLU A 243 -16.29 -22.23 6.40
CA GLU A 243 -15.25 -22.56 5.42
C GLU A 243 -15.77 -22.31 4.00
N ASP A 244 -14.88 -21.92 3.08
CA ASP A 244 -15.18 -21.72 1.66
C ASP A 244 -14.25 -22.58 0.81
N GLY A 245 -14.59 -23.86 0.72
CA GLY A 245 -13.85 -24.84 -0.07
C GLY A 245 -13.85 -24.53 -1.58
N GLU A 246 -14.81 -23.75 -2.10
CA GLU A 246 -14.80 -23.33 -3.49
C GLU A 246 -13.65 -22.32 -3.73
N LEU A 247 -13.55 -21.29 -2.89
CA LEU A 247 -12.47 -20.31 -2.96
C LEU A 247 -11.09 -20.94 -2.71
N GLU A 248 -10.98 -21.87 -1.76
CA GLU A 248 -9.76 -22.64 -1.53
C GLU A 248 -9.34 -23.42 -2.77
N ASN A 249 -10.27 -24.18 -3.37
CA ASN A 249 -9.98 -24.96 -4.56
C ASN A 249 -9.61 -24.06 -5.75
N SER A 250 -10.30 -22.93 -5.93
CA SER A 250 -9.93 -21.94 -6.94
C SER A 250 -8.49 -21.45 -6.73
N LEU A 251 -8.12 -21.04 -5.52
CA LEU A 251 -6.75 -20.59 -5.20
C LEU A 251 -5.70 -21.68 -5.42
N ASN A 252 -5.99 -22.92 -4.99
CA ASN A 252 -5.09 -24.06 -5.16
C ASN A 252 -4.94 -24.48 -6.64
N ASN A 253 -5.97 -24.30 -7.47
CA ASN A 253 -5.94 -24.61 -8.90
C ASN A 253 -5.14 -23.60 -9.72
N TYR A 254 -4.92 -22.39 -9.19
CA TYR A 254 -4.01 -21.43 -9.82
C TYR A 254 -2.57 -21.85 -9.55
N SER A 255 -2.03 -22.70 -10.42
CA SER A 255 -0.59 -22.92 -10.50
C SER A 255 0.08 -21.58 -10.83
N ILE A 256 1.11 -21.20 -10.07
CA ILE A 256 2.07 -20.21 -10.56
C ILE A 256 2.89 -20.91 -11.65
N GLU A 257 2.26 -21.15 -12.80
CA GLU A 257 2.94 -21.67 -13.98
C GLU A 257 3.89 -20.59 -14.50
N ASN A 258 5.18 -20.88 -14.34
CA ASN A 258 6.35 -20.15 -14.79
C ASN A 258 6.63 -18.81 -14.11
N THR A 259 7.79 -18.83 -13.47
CA THR A 259 8.77 -17.75 -13.20
C THR A 259 9.03 -16.85 -14.41
N ARG A 260 8.00 -16.17 -14.91
CA ARG A 260 8.22 -14.93 -15.65
C ARG A 260 8.94 -13.99 -14.69
N LEU A 261 10.02 -13.38 -15.16
CA LEU A 261 10.65 -12.26 -14.48
C LEU A 261 9.55 -11.27 -14.14
N ASP A 262 9.16 -11.23 -12.87
CA ASP A 262 8.02 -10.45 -12.44
C ASP A 262 8.45 -8.98 -12.29
N ILE A 263 8.57 -8.32 -13.44
CA ILE A 263 9.01 -6.93 -13.54
C ILE A 263 7.83 -6.04 -13.20
N ARG A 264 8.00 -5.25 -12.13
CA ARG A 264 7.01 -4.27 -11.66
C ARG A 264 7.17 -2.94 -12.38
N ASN A 265 6.13 -2.10 -12.39
CA ASN A 265 6.21 -0.72 -12.88
C ASN A 265 7.45 0.04 -12.31
N ILE A 266 7.71 -0.13 -11.02
CA ILE A 266 8.81 0.54 -10.31
C ILE A 266 10.20 0.00 -10.69
N ASP A 267 10.26 -1.23 -11.18
CA ASP A 267 11.50 -1.88 -11.59
C ASP A 267 12.03 -1.31 -12.90
N LEU A 268 11.18 -0.70 -13.74
CA LEU A 268 11.62 0.08 -14.90
C LEU A 268 12.30 1.40 -14.51
N ILE A 269 11.96 1.97 -13.35
CA ILE A 269 12.54 3.21 -12.84
C ILE A 269 13.84 2.93 -12.09
N TYR A 270 13.95 1.77 -11.44
CA TYR A 270 15.12 1.35 -10.67
C TYR A 270 15.67 -0.02 -11.14
N PRO A 271 16.09 -0.17 -12.40
CA PRO A 271 16.38 -1.46 -13.02
C PRO A 271 17.55 -2.20 -12.37
N ARG A 272 18.59 -1.49 -11.91
CA ARG A 272 19.69 -2.11 -11.15
C ARG A 272 19.25 -2.63 -9.79
N ARG A 273 18.33 -1.94 -9.11
CA ARG A 273 17.77 -2.42 -7.83
C ARG A 273 16.99 -3.71 -8.05
N TYR A 274 16.20 -3.79 -9.12
CA TYR A 274 15.54 -5.02 -9.54
C TYR A 274 16.54 -6.17 -9.76
N TYR A 275 17.57 -5.93 -10.58
CA TYR A 275 18.61 -6.93 -10.88
C TYR A 275 19.21 -7.54 -9.61
N HIS A 276 19.61 -6.70 -8.65
CA HIS A 276 20.24 -7.17 -7.42
C HIS A 276 19.26 -7.90 -6.49
N ARG A 277 17.98 -7.47 -6.47
CA ARG A 277 16.91 -8.14 -5.72
C ARG A 277 16.75 -9.59 -6.17
N ILE A 278 16.63 -9.84 -7.47
CA ILE A 278 16.38 -11.19 -7.99
C ILE A 278 17.62 -12.10 -7.98
N ARG A 279 18.82 -11.53 -7.81
CA ARG A 279 20.07 -12.28 -7.66
C ARG A 279 20.37 -12.64 -6.21
N ASN A 280 19.49 -12.29 -5.27
CA ASN A 280 19.71 -12.43 -3.83
C ASN A 280 21.03 -11.82 -3.36
N ASP A 281 21.44 -10.71 -3.98
CA ASP A 281 22.58 -9.96 -3.48
C ASP A 281 22.24 -9.47 -2.07
N ARG A 282 23.14 -9.74 -1.11
CA ARG A 282 22.91 -9.43 0.30
C ARG A 282 22.41 -7.99 0.44
N GLU A 283 21.18 -7.85 0.89
CA GLU A 283 20.73 -6.61 1.48
C GLU A 283 21.50 -6.50 2.80
N ILE A 284 22.27 -5.41 2.97
CA ILE A 284 22.74 -5.06 4.31
C ILE A 284 21.46 -4.98 5.13
N GLN A 285 21.40 -5.73 6.23
CA GLN A 285 20.42 -5.48 7.29
C GLN A 285 20.54 -3.98 7.55
N ALA A 286 19.58 -3.19 7.09
CA ALA A 286 19.78 -1.77 7.06
C ALA A 286 19.82 -1.29 8.52
N GLU A 287 21.03 -1.18 9.09
CA GLU A 287 21.36 -0.48 10.35
C GLU A 287 20.98 1.02 10.27
N ASN A 288 20.31 1.42 9.20
CA ASN A 288 19.73 2.71 8.99
C ASN A 288 18.36 2.56 8.33
N ARG A 289 17.34 2.86 9.14
CA ARG A 289 16.09 3.55 8.77
C ARG A 289 14.87 2.68 8.49
N LEU A 290 14.26 2.23 9.59
CA LEU A 290 12.86 2.59 9.85
C LEU A 290 12.78 4.00 10.47
N LYS A 291 13.34 5.00 9.79
CA LYS A 291 12.82 6.39 9.90
C LYS A 291 11.44 6.52 9.23
N SER A 292 10.83 5.42 8.82
CA SER A 292 9.39 5.28 8.97
C SER A 292 9.09 4.73 10.38
N THR A 293 9.44 5.47 11.43
CA THR A 293 8.34 6.04 12.22
C THR A 293 7.18 6.28 11.27
N PHE A 294 6.16 5.43 11.33
CA PHE A 294 4.85 5.63 10.73
C PHE A 294 4.71 7.12 10.42
N ASN A 295 4.89 7.50 9.15
CA ASN A 295 4.93 8.91 8.78
C ASN A 295 3.46 9.30 8.70
N TYR A 296 2.78 9.23 9.86
CA TYR A 296 1.34 9.37 10.06
C TYR A 296 0.90 10.61 9.29
N ASP A 297 1.61 11.72 9.48
CA ASP A 297 1.40 13.00 8.83
C ASP A 297 1.39 12.90 7.29
N LYS A 298 2.41 12.26 6.69
CA LYS A 298 2.49 12.10 5.23
C LYS A 298 1.43 11.17 4.70
N ASN A 299 1.09 10.10 5.40
CA ASN A 299 0.07 9.19 4.90
C ASN A 299 -1.35 9.75 5.10
N ASN A 300 -1.60 10.52 6.16
CA ASN A 300 -2.90 11.13 6.45
C ASN A 300 -3.33 12.09 5.33
N ILE A 301 -2.43 12.99 4.92
CA ILE A 301 -2.67 13.90 3.79
C ILE A 301 -3.01 13.12 2.51
N LYS A 302 -2.37 11.96 2.31
CA LYS A 302 -2.65 11.12 1.16
C LYS A 302 -4.09 10.59 1.21
N PHE A 303 -4.51 10.04 2.35
CA PHE A 303 -5.88 9.54 2.53
C PHE A 303 -6.93 10.65 2.38
N PHE A 304 -6.66 11.85 2.90
CA PHE A 304 -7.53 13.01 2.69
C PHE A 304 -7.70 13.35 1.22
N MET A 305 -6.60 13.38 0.47
CA MET A 305 -6.64 13.67 -0.95
C MET A 305 -7.39 12.56 -1.72
N MET A 306 -7.19 11.31 -1.35
CA MET A 306 -7.94 10.20 -1.95
C MET A 306 -9.43 10.32 -1.67
N ASP A 307 -9.83 10.65 -0.44
CA ASP A 307 -11.23 10.89 -0.11
C ASP A 307 -11.81 12.11 -0.86
N ALA A 308 -11.02 13.18 -1.01
CA ALA A 308 -11.39 14.34 -1.79
C ALA A 308 -11.63 14.00 -3.28
N ILE A 309 -10.82 13.10 -3.85
CA ILE A 309 -11.02 12.59 -5.22
C ILE A 309 -12.32 11.77 -5.27
N GLU A 310 -12.48 10.80 -4.38
CA GLU A 310 -13.63 9.88 -4.34
C GLU A 310 -14.97 10.55 -4.07
N THR A 311 -14.98 11.73 -3.44
CA THR A 311 -16.19 12.51 -3.14
C THR A 311 -16.45 13.64 -4.13
N SER A 312 -15.58 13.80 -5.13
CA SER A 312 -15.69 14.82 -6.17
C SER A 312 -16.23 14.24 -7.49
N ALA A 313 -16.42 15.10 -8.48
CA ALA A 313 -16.73 14.70 -9.85
C ALA A 313 -15.64 13.83 -10.52
N LEU A 314 -14.46 13.69 -9.90
CA LEU A 314 -13.34 12.88 -10.39
C LEU A 314 -13.49 11.39 -10.05
N ALA A 315 -14.46 11.02 -9.21
CA ALA A 315 -14.62 9.67 -8.69
C ALA A 315 -14.95 8.64 -9.78
N ILE A 316 -14.36 7.45 -9.66
CA ILE A 316 -14.62 6.29 -10.52
C ILE A 316 -15.42 5.27 -9.73
N SER A 317 -16.45 4.69 -10.34
CA SER A 317 -17.21 3.59 -9.75
C SER A 317 -16.44 2.27 -9.82
N SER A 318 -16.74 1.33 -8.92
CA SER A 318 -16.09 0.00 -8.92
C SER A 318 -16.30 -0.76 -10.23
N GLN A 319 -17.45 -0.59 -10.89
CA GLN A 319 -17.73 -1.18 -12.21
C GLN A 319 -16.83 -0.57 -13.29
N GLU A 320 -16.67 0.75 -13.33
CA GLU A 320 -15.77 1.43 -14.26
C GLU A 320 -14.31 1.00 -14.04
N TYR A 321 -13.93 0.78 -12.79
CA TYR A 321 -12.61 0.29 -12.40
C TYR A 321 -12.34 -1.13 -12.92
N ALA A 322 -13.30 -2.05 -12.71
CA ALA A 322 -13.22 -3.43 -13.18
C ALA A 322 -13.14 -3.52 -14.72
N LEU A 323 -13.97 -2.76 -15.44
CA LEU A 323 -14.02 -2.77 -16.92
C LEU A 323 -12.72 -2.29 -17.56
N LYS A 324 -11.99 -1.39 -16.90
CA LYS A 324 -10.77 -0.75 -17.45
C LYS A 324 -9.49 -1.49 -17.11
N ASN A 325 -9.51 -2.51 -16.26
CA ASN A 325 -8.32 -3.30 -15.88
C ASN A 325 -7.81 -4.26 -16.97
N SER A 326 -8.38 -4.21 -18.18
CA SER A 326 -8.18 -5.21 -19.23
C SER A 326 -7.03 -4.95 -20.21
N VAL A 327 -6.39 -3.76 -20.19
CA VAL A 327 -5.31 -3.43 -21.14
C VAL A 327 -3.96 -3.39 -20.41
N ASN A 328 -3.08 -4.35 -20.75
CA ASN A 328 -1.69 -4.37 -20.31
C ASN A 328 -0.77 -4.58 -21.52
N THR A 329 -0.35 -3.47 -22.15
CA THR A 329 0.50 -3.51 -23.36
C THR A 329 1.93 -3.96 -23.08
N LEU A 330 2.39 -3.84 -21.83
CA LEU A 330 3.78 -4.08 -21.45
C LEU A 330 4.01 -5.45 -20.80
N GLY A 331 2.95 -6.17 -20.42
CA GLY A 331 3.06 -7.43 -19.69
C GLY A 331 3.70 -7.30 -18.31
N LEU A 332 3.68 -6.09 -17.72
CA LEU A 332 4.24 -5.83 -16.38
C LEU A 332 3.23 -6.24 -15.30
N SER A 333 3.74 -6.72 -14.16
CA SER A 333 2.95 -6.74 -12.93
C SER A 333 2.93 -5.36 -12.28
N GLY A 334 1.95 -5.13 -11.42
CA GLY A 334 1.64 -3.82 -10.86
C GLY A 334 0.20 -3.47 -11.17
N TYR A 335 -0.58 -3.06 -10.17
CA TYR A 335 -1.90 -2.50 -10.39
C TYR A 335 -1.79 -1.00 -10.33
N GLU A 336 -2.65 -0.38 -11.12
CA GLU A 336 -2.62 1.04 -11.35
C GLU A 336 -3.68 1.63 -10.44
N LYS A 337 -3.23 1.87 -9.20
CA LYS A 337 -4.07 2.21 -8.05
C LYS A 337 -4.84 3.52 -8.21
N TYR A 338 -4.42 4.37 -9.12
CA TYR A 338 -4.78 5.78 -9.15
C TYR A 338 -5.32 6.11 -10.53
N LEU A 339 -6.63 5.98 -10.68
CA LEU A 339 -7.39 6.40 -11.85
C LEU A 339 -8.39 7.46 -11.42
N ILE A 340 -8.68 8.41 -12.31
CA ILE A 340 -9.70 9.45 -12.11
C ILE A 340 -10.47 9.71 -13.40
N LYS A 341 -11.72 10.15 -13.28
CA LYS A 341 -12.50 10.66 -14.41
C LYS A 341 -11.90 11.97 -14.91
N ASN A 342 -11.89 12.14 -16.22
CA ASN A 342 -11.60 13.42 -16.84
C ASN A 342 -12.84 14.33 -16.71
N ILE A 343 -12.65 15.54 -16.16
CA ILE A 343 -13.75 16.50 -15.98
C ILE A 343 -14.29 17.08 -17.28
N TYR A 344 -13.52 17.01 -18.37
CA TYR A 344 -13.93 17.51 -19.69
C TYR A 344 -14.54 16.42 -20.57
N ASP A 345 -14.37 15.16 -20.18
CA ASP A 345 -14.89 13.99 -20.86
C ASP A 345 -15.14 12.90 -19.82
N GLU A 346 -16.37 12.84 -19.31
CA GLU A 346 -16.76 11.88 -18.25
C GLU A 346 -16.62 10.42 -18.68
N THR A 347 -16.47 10.16 -19.98
CA THR A 347 -16.22 8.81 -20.53
C THR A 347 -14.73 8.43 -20.51
N SER A 348 -13.85 9.41 -20.31
CA SER A 348 -12.41 9.25 -20.26
C SER A 348 -11.92 9.10 -18.82
N ILE A 349 -11.11 8.08 -18.59
CA ILE A 349 -10.45 7.79 -17.32
C ILE A 349 -8.96 7.85 -17.56
N VAL A 350 -8.26 8.67 -16.77
CA VAL A 350 -6.82 8.85 -16.88
C VAL A 350 -6.12 8.39 -15.60
N PRO A 351 -4.89 7.86 -15.69
CA PRO A 351 -4.09 7.58 -14.52
C PRO A 351 -3.62 8.87 -13.85
N TYR A 352 -3.40 8.79 -12.54
CA TYR A 352 -2.72 9.84 -11.79
C TYR A 352 -1.66 9.28 -10.85
N ILE A 353 -0.76 10.14 -10.39
CA ILE A 353 0.09 9.87 -9.24
C ILE A 353 -0.12 10.95 -8.19
N LEU A 354 -0.08 10.57 -6.92
CA LEU A 354 -0.26 11.47 -5.79
C LEU A 354 1.01 11.56 -4.97
N LYS A 355 1.52 12.79 -4.79
CA LYS A 355 2.78 13.09 -4.12
C LYS A 355 2.57 14.16 -3.06
N ILE A 356 3.30 14.05 -1.96
CA ILE A 356 3.26 15.02 -0.86
C ILE A 356 4.63 15.63 -0.72
N ASN A 357 4.67 16.96 -0.80
CA ASN A 357 5.88 17.75 -0.75
C ASN A 357 5.82 18.70 0.46
N ASN A 358 6.55 18.37 1.52
CA ASN A 358 6.61 19.17 2.75
C ASN A 358 7.49 20.43 2.64
N SER A 359 7.89 20.80 1.42
CA SER A 359 8.57 22.05 1.13
C SER A 359 7.66 23.25 1.41
N VAL A 360 8.27 24.37 1.78
CA VAL A 360 7.61 25.68 1.92
C VAL A 360 7.67 26.49 0.62
N TYR A 361 8.07 25.86 -0.48
CA TYR A 361 8.10 26.42 -1.82
C TYR A 361 7.78 25.35 -2.86
N THR A 362 7.13 25.77 -3.94
CA THR A 362 6.93 24.93 -5.13
C THR A 362 8.28 24.73 -5.82
N SER A 363 8.72 23.48 -5.94
CA SER A 363 9.91 23.11 -6.71
C SER A 363 9.50 22.49 -8.05
N ASN A 364 10.43 22.45 -9.01
CA ASN A 364 10.27 21.62 -10.20
C ASN A 364 9.91 20.18 -9.84
N ILE A 365 9.06 19.57 -10.65
CA ILE A 365 8.65 18.17 -10.48
C ILE A 365 9.88 17.27 -10.69
N PRO A 366 10.18 16.36 -9.75
CA PRO A 366 11.24 15.38 -9.94
C PRO A 366 11.00 14.50 -11.17
N ASP A 367 12.05 14.22 -11.94
CA ASP A 367 12.00 13.34 -13.13
C ASP A 367 11.37 11.97 -12.85
N THR A 368 11.55 11.46 -11.64
CA THR A 368 10.97 10.19 -11.20
C THR A 368 9.44 10.21 -11.14
N TYR A 369 8.81 11.38 -10.93
CA TYR A 369 7.35 11.49 -10.93
C TYR A 369 6.82 11.35 -12.36
N TYR A 370 7.47 12.01 -13.32
CA TYR A 370 7.16 11.80 -14.74
C TYR A 370 7.37 10.33 -15.15
N SER A 371 8.49 9.70 -14.74
CA SER A 371 8.72 8.28 -15.05
C SER A 371 7.63 7.35 -14.49
N GLU A 372 7.17 7.60 -13.26
CA GLU A 372 6.12 6.78 -12.62
C GLU A 372 4.79 6.89 -13.35
N LEU A 373 4.36 8.12 -13.67
CA LEU A 373 3.14 8.34 -14.44
C LEU A 373 3.28 7.74 -15.85
N ALA A 374 4.42 7.92 -16.49
CA ALA A 374 4.64 7.49 -17.87
C ALA A 374 4.58 5.95 -18.01
N VAL A 375 5.14 5.20 -17.07
CA VAL A 375 5.02 3.72 -17.08
C VAL A 375 3.56 3.27 -16.96
N ILE A 376 2.77 3.93 -16.12
CA ILE A 376 1.32 3.65 -15.98
C ILE A 376 0.59 3.98 -17.29
N CYS A 377 0.85 5.16 -17.87
CA CYS A 377 0.26 5.58 -19.15
C CYS A 377 0.55 4.57 -20.28
N ALA A 378 1.82 4.20 -20.48
CA ALA A 378 2.18 3.24 -21.53
C ALA A 378 1.51 1.88 -21.32
N LYS A 379 1.53 1.36 -20.08
CA LYS A 379 0.92 0.07 -19.76
C LYS A 379 -0.57 0.01 -20.11
N ARG A 380 -1.31 1.10 -19.87
CA ARG A 380 -2.74 1.21 -20.20
C ARG A 380 -3.03 1.64 -21.64
N ASN A 381 -2.00 1.93 -22.43
CA ASN A 381 -2.15 2.55 -23.75
C ASN A 381 -2.90 3.91 -23.69
N ILE A 382 -2.66 4.70 -22.65
CA ILE A 382 -3.27 6.03 -22.46
C ILE A 382 -2.19 7.08 -22.65
N ASN A 383 -2.48 8.11 -23.44
CA ASN A 383 -1.50 9.15 -23.78
C ASN A 383 -1.43 10.30 -22.77
N SER A 384 -2.31 10.37 -21.77
CA SER A 384 -2.33 11.45 -20.78
C SER A 384 -2.50 10.94 -19.36
N GLY A 385 -2.06 11.72 -18.39
CA GLY A 385 -2.29 11.45 -16.97
C GLY A 385 -1.96 12.64 -16.09
N LEU A 386 -2.26 12.53 -14.79
CA LEU A 386 -2.10 13.63 -13.84
C LEU A 386 -0.98 13.39 -12.81
N ILE A 387 -0.22 14.42 -12.50
CA ILE A 387 0.66 14.48 -11.32
C ILE A 387 0.02 15.42 -10.30
N ILE A 388 -0.53 14.86 -9.23
CA ILE A 388 -1.14 15.61 -8.13
C ILE A 388 -0.10 15.77 -7.03
N ILE A 389 0.25 17.02 -6.70
CA ILE A 389 1.23 17.34 -5.66
C ILE A 389 0.54 18.15 -4.56
N VAL A 390 0.62 17.65 -3.33
CA VAL A 390 0.10 18.32 -2.15
C VAL A 390 1.24 18.99 -1.38
N TYR A 391 1.12 20.29 -1.16
CA TYR A 391 2.04 21.13 -0.39
C TYR A 391 1.36 21.53 0.93
N PRO A 392 1.37 20.68 1.97
CA PRO A 392 0.60 20.92 3.19
C PRO A 392 1.01 22.18 3.97
N LYS A 393 2.20 22.75 3.69
CA LYS A 393 2.71 23.97 4.33
C LYS A 393 2.43 25.25 3.54
N LEU A 394 1.74 25.17 2.40
CA LEU A 394 1.41 26.31 1.56
C LEU A 394 -0.08 26.63 1.62
N ASN A 395 -0.43 27.91 1.41
CA ASN A 395 -1.82 28.35 1.30
C ASN A 395 -2.53 27.71 0.09
N ASN A 396 -1.81 27.53 -1.02
CA ASN A 396 -2.23 26.71 -2.16
C ASN A 396 -1.71 25.30 -1.95
N SER A 397 -2.49 24.49 -1.24
CA SER A 397 -2.03 23.19 -0.74
C SER A 397 -1.99 22.11 -1.81
N VAL A 398 -2.49 22.35 -3.02
CA VAL A 398 -2.59 21.36 -4.09
C VAL A 398 -2.20 21.98 -5.43
N ILE A 399 -1.41 21.25 -6.23
CA ILE A 399 -1.13 21.59 -7.63
C ILE A 399 -1.29 20.32 -8.46
N VAL A 400 -2.06 20.41 -9.55
CA VAL A 400 -2.30 19.30 -10.47
C VAL A 400 -1.68 19.62 -11.83
N HIS A 401 -0.76 18.77 -12.26
CA HIS A 401 -0.17 18.83 -13.60
C HIS A 401 -0.83 17.79 -14.49
N GLU A 402 -1.27 18.22 -15.66
CA GLU A 402 -1.74 17.35 -16.74
C GLU A 402 -0.62 17.16 -17.75
N ILE A 403 -0.19 15.90 -17.88
CA ILE A 403 0.92 15.52 -18.73
C ILE A 403 0.36 14.75 -19.93
N ILE A 404 0.72 15.18 -21.13
CA ILE A 404 0.42 14.48 -22.38
C ILE A 404 1.72 13.91 -22.94
N PHE A 405 1.69 12.62 -23.26
CA PHE A 405 2.80 11.85 -23.80
C PHE A 405 2.55 11.44 -25.26
N ASN A 406 3.62 11.31 -26.03
CA ASN A 406 3.63 10.50 -27.23
C ASN A 406 3.63 9.03 -26.79
N ASN A 407 2.45 8.41 -26.83
CA ASN A 407 2.23 7.07 -26.29
C ASN A 407 3.02 5.98 -27.02
N GLU A 408 3.16 6.06 -28.35
CA GLU A 408 3.97 5.10 -29.13
C GLU A 408 5.44 5.15 -28.71
N LYS A 409 6.01 6.36 -28.63
CA LYS A 409 7.39 6.56 -28.17
C LYS A 409 7.57 6.02 -26.75
N LEU A 410 6.57 6.22 -25.88
CA LEU A 410 6.62 5.81 -24.49
C LEU A 410 6.52 4.29 -24.31
N ILE A 411 5.62 3.62 -25.04
CA ILE A 411 5.50 2.16 -25.05
C ILE A 411 6.80 1.54 -25.55
N ASN A 412 7.34 2.03 -26.67
CA ASN A 412 8.61 1.56 -27.23
C ASN A 412 9.75 1.71 -26.21
N LEU A 413 9.84 2.86 -25.54
CA LEU A 413 10.83 3.10 -24.50
C LEU A 413 10.71 2.09 -23.35
N CYS A 414 9.49 1.82 -22.87
CA CYS A 414 9.26 0.86 -21.80
C CYS A 414 9.60 -0.57 -22.23
N LEU A 415 9.21 -0.99 -23.44
CA LEU A 415 9.52 -2.32 -23.99
C LEU A 415 11.03 -2.53 -24.14
N THR A 416 11.76 -1.53 -24.66
CA THR A 416 13.23 -1.58 -24.71
C THR A 416 13.83 -1.78 -23.32
N LYS A 417 13.33 -1.05 -22.31
CA LYS A 417 13.83 -1.20 -20.93
C LYS A 417 13.52 -2.56 -20.32
N ILE A 418 12.37 -3.14 -20.62
CA ILE A 418 12.03 -4.51 -20.22
C ILE A 418 13.04 -5.50 -20.81
N GLU A 419 13.35 -5.38 -22.10
CA GLU A 419 14.33 -6.25 -22.77
C GLU A 419 15.76 -6.03 -22.26
N ASP A 420 16.15 -4.78 -21.96
CA ASP A 420 17.42 -4.46 -21.30
C ASP A 420 17.54 -5.17 -19.95
N ILE A 421 16.49 -5.12 -19.13
CA ILE A 421 16.42 -5.82 -17.84
C ILE A 421 16.59 -7.32 -18.04
N LYS A 422 15.77 -7.95 -18.90
CA LYS A 422 15.85 -9.39 -19.17
C LYS A 422 17.24 -9.79 -19.66
N SER A 423 17.82 -9.02 -20.58
CA SER A 423 19.16 -9.25 -21.12
C SER A 423 20.25 -9.10 -20.05
N ALA A 424 20.19 -8.05 -19.23
CA ALA A 424 21.14 -7.84 -18.15
C ALA A 424 21.07 -8.96 -17.11
N VAL A 425 19.87 -9.41 -16.75
CA VAL A 425 19.66 -10.54 -15.84
C VAL A 425 20.24 -11.82 -16.42
N LYS A 426 19.88 -12.17 -17.67
CA LYS A 426 20.37 -13.37 -18.35
C LYS A 426 21.90 -13.41 -18.47
N ASN A 427 22.51 -12.26 -18.76
CA ASN A 427 23.96 -12.16 -19.01
C ASN A 427 24.78 -11.70 -17.79
N SER A 428 24.15 -11.51 -16.63
CA SER A 428 24.79 -11.01 -15.40
C SER A 428 25.50 -9.65 -15.56
N TYR A 429 24.90 -8.71 -16.29
CA TYR A 429 25.49 -7.40 -16.62
C TYR A 429 24.69 -6.22 -16.04
N PRO A 430 24.76 -5.97 -14.72
CA PRO A 430 23.99 -4.89 -14.10
C PRO A 430 24.40 -3.49 -14.60
N TYR A 431 25.64 -3.33 -15.05
CA TYR A 431 26.16 -2.06 -15.55
C TYR A 431 25.54 -1.61 -16.88
N LYS A 432 24.90 -2.54 -17.63
CA LYS A 432 24.13 -2.20 -18.84
C LYS A 432 22.78 -1.52 -18.53
N LEU A 433 22.33 -1.63 -17.28
CA LEU A 433 21.10 -0.99 -16.82
C LEU A 433 21.39 0.43 -16.34
N ASP A 434 20.37 1.30 -16.38
CA ASP A 434 20.49 2.65 -15.85
C ASP A 434 20.73 2.66 -14.34
N MET A 435 21.57 3.60 -13.89
CA MET A 435 21.76 3.87 -12.47
C MET A 435 20.48 4.42 -11.84
N CYS A 436 20.23 4.01 -10.59
CA CYS A 436 19.16 4.59 -9.79
C CYS A 436 19.37 6.11 -9.60
N PRO A 437 18.30 6.86 -9.32
CA PRO A 437 18.39 8.24 -8.84
C PRO A 437 19.33 8.41 -7.64
N GLN A 438 20.08 9.51 -7.55
CA GLN A 438 21.12 9.67 -6.51
C GLN A 438 20.53 9.57 -5.11
N PHE A 439 19.36 10.19 -4.89
CA PHE A 439 18.67 10.11 -3.61
C PHE A 439 18.33 8.66 -3.22
N THR A 440 18.00 7.81 -4.20
CA THR A 440 17.71 6.38 -4.00
C THR A 440 18.98 5.58 -3.76
N ILE A 441 20.09 5.91 -4.43
CA ILE A 441 21.39 5.26 -4.21
C ILE A 441 21.87 5.47 -2.77
N ASN A 442 21.75 6.69 -2.27
CA ASN A 442 22.15 7.06 -0.91
C ASN A 442 21.32 6.32 0.15
N SER A 443 20.08 5.94 -0.17
CA SER A 443 19.20 5.16 0.71
C SER A 443 19.10 3.69 0.31
N CYS A 444 19.94 3.19 -0.59
CA CYS A 444 19.87 1.82 -1.08
C CYS A 444 20.45 0.87 -0.03
N ASN A 445 19.68 -0.12 0.38
CA ASN A 445 20.07 -1.15 1.36
C ASN A 445 20.87 -2.32 0.78
N ILE A 446 21.03 -2.38 -0.54
CA ILE A 446 21.80 -3.44 -1.20
C ILE A 446 23.30 -3.15 -0.98
N GLU A 447 24.02 -4.11 -0.40
CA GLU A 447 25.44 -3.97 -0.02
C GLU A 447 26.30 -3.74 -1.26
N ASN A 448 26.25 -4.72 -2.16
CA ASN A 448 27.02 -4.77 -3.39
C ASN A 448 26.24 -4.15 -4.56
N CYS A 449 25.50 -3.08 -4.30
CA CYS A 449 24.76 -2.39 -5.34
C CYS A 449 25.73 -1.85 -6.40
N SER A 450 25.57 -2.28 -7.65
CA SER A 450 26.36 -1.84 -8.80
C SER A 450 26.34 -0.32 -8.99
N CYS A 451 25.29 0.39 -8.57
CA CYS A 451 25.28 1.85 -8.55
C CYS A 451 26.34 2.43 -7.62
N LYS A 452 26.45 1.92 -6.38
CA LYS A 452 27.43 2.39 -5.40
C LYS A 452 28.86 2.06 -5.84
N MET A 453 29.05 0.85 -6.35
CA MET A 453 30.35 0.39 -6.85
C MET A 453 30.86 1.25 -8.01
N GLU A 454 29.98 1.62 -8.95
CA GLU A 454 30.34 2.46 -10.09
C GLU A 454 30.72 3.88 -9.65
N ILE A 455 29.97 4.48 -8.71
CA ILE A 455 30.32 5.78 -8.11
C ILE A 455 31.69 5.74 -7.45
N TYR A 456 31.94 4.71 -6.63
CA TYR A 456 33.22 4.57 -5.93
C TYR A 456 34.41 4.40 -6.87
N LYS A 457 34.23 3.65 -7.98
CA LYS A 457 35.26 3.52 -9.03
C LYS A 457 35.56 4.86 -9.71
N ASN A 458 34.51 5.62 -10.05
CA ASN A 458 34.69 6.92 -10.70
C ASN A 458 35.43 7.92 -9.80
N LEU A 459 35.17 7.89 -8.49
CA LEU A 459 35.86 8.74 -7.51
C LEU A 459 37.35 8.37 -7.29
N LYS A 460 37.74 7.13 -7.56
CA LYS A 460 39.16 6.71 -7.48
C LYS A 460 39.97 7.05 -8.73
N ASN A 461 39.29 7.24 -9.86
CA ASN A 461 39.92 7.51 -11.15
C ASN A 461 39.90 9.01 -11.51
N SER A 462 39.23 9.83 -10.69
CA SER A 462 39.28 11.30 -10.69
C SER A 462 40.29 11.80 -9.67
#